data_AF-A0A6N2HVQ7-F1
#
_entry.id   AF-A0A6N2HVQ7-F1
#
_cell.length_a   1.000
_cell.length_b   1.000
_cell.length_c   1.000
_cell.angle_alpha   90.00
_cell.angle_beta   90.00
_cell.angle_gamma   90.00
#
_symmetry.space_group_name_H-M   'P 1'
#
loop_
_entity.id
_entity.type
_entity.pdbx_description
1 polymer ?
#
loop_
_entity_poly.entity_id
_entity_poly.type
_entity_poly.pdbx_seq_one_letter_code
_entity_poly.pdbx_strand_id
1 'polypeptide(L)'
;MLLTQDRALTCAHVVGEPDTRMWVEFAENPGIAPVGARVAEGGWLPGLGATREDIAVLALDSPRPHATPASLDRSLERGREVWIGGYARAFADGMWLTGRIGGAHGAWIQLDAGRNEQVVRPGFSGAAVQVRGGPAGPPERVVGMVVSWRGDRDLALPADNDLAFSYMVPIDKIAELVPLVAELSGPDGWDHGLARRLRRWFAGGDEPEVRLSVVPHGGGRDRTLRHQLHRAHLVYRGGRTTPEDFVDELVTRIRPPRHQAAAYRDWLLTGGTPPDRPPGAGPGGA
;
A
#
# COMPACT_ATOMS: atom_id res chain seq x y z
N MET A 1 -4.50 7.16 -3.06
CA MET A 1 -3.58 6.01 -3.19
C MET A 1 -4.23 4.73 -2.65
N LEU A 2 -4.05 3.56 -3.27
CA LEU A 2 -4.58 2.29 -2.75
C LEU A 2 -3.61 1.65 -1.73
N LEU A 3 -4.10 1.26 -0.54
CA LEU A 3 -3.31 0.63 0.54
C LEU A 3 -3.46 -0.90 0.58
N THR A 4 -4.69 -1.37 0.38
CA THR A 4 -5.07 -2.77 0.21
C THR A 4 -6.15 -2.82 -0.86
N GLN A 5 -6.62 -4.00 -1.28
CA GLN A 5 -7.69 -4.10 -2.27
C GLN A 5 -8.99 -3.43 -1.82
N ASP A 6 -9.17 -3.16 -0.53
CA ASP A 6 -10.38 -2.59 0.07
C ASP A 6 -10.15 -1.30 0.87
N ARG A 7 -8.91 -0.76 0.89
CA ARG A 7 -8.56 0.47 1.60
C ARG A 7 -7.75 1.41 0.72
N ALA A 8 -8.05 2.69 0.80
CA ALA A 8 -7.27 3.75 0.14
C ALA A 8 -6.86 4.84 1.15
N LEU A 9 -5.76 5.53 0.86
CA LEU A 9 -5.27 6.69 1.60
C LEU A 9 -5.43 7.94 0.75
N THR A 10 -5.89 9.03 1.38
CA THR A 10 -5.97 10.37 0.79
C THR A 10 -5.82 11.44 1.87
N CYS A 11 -5.87 12.71 1.48
CA CYS A 11 -5.94 13.84 2.41
C CYS A 11 -7.36 14.00 2.96
N ALA A 12 -7.50 14.37 4.24
CA ALA A 12 -8.79 14.61 4.86
C ALA A 12 -9.52 15.78 4.19
N HIS A 13 -8.81 16.86 3.84
CA HIS A 13 -9.43 18.01 3.17
C HIS A 13 -10.01 17.68 1.78
N VAL A 14 -9.52 16.62 1.12
CA VAL A 14 -10.08 16.15 -0.18
C VAL A 14 -11.44 15.50 0.02
N VAL A 15 -11.64 14.85 1.16
CA VAL A 15 -12.92 14.24 1.54
C VAL A 15 -13.92 15.31 2.00
N GLY A 16 -13.42 16.36 2.66
CA GLY A 16 -14.23 17.44 3.24
C GLY A 16 -14.86 17.02 4.57
N GLU A 17 -15.85 16.13 4.52
CA GLU A 17 -16.60 15.66 5.70
C GLU A 17 -16.51 14.13 5.84
N PRO A 18 -16.34 13.58 7.06
CA PRO A 18 -16.06 12.15 7.27
C PRO A 18 -17.16 11.20 6.75
N ASP A 19 -18.42 11.63 6.76
CA ASP A 19 -19.55 10.82 6.32
C ASP A 19 -19.81 10.88 4.79
N THR A 20 -19.01 11.67 4.07
CA THR A 20 -19.15 11.86 2.63
C THR A 20 -18.93 10.54 1.89
N ARG A 21 -19.88 10.18 1.03
CA ARG A 21 -19.68 9.07 0.09
C ARG A 21 -18.89 9.59 -1.12
N MET A 22 -17.78 8.94 -1.41
CA MET A 22 -16.90 9.28 -2.52
C MET A 22 -16.93 8.20 -3.60
N TRP A 23 -16.52 8.56 -4.82
CA TRP A 23 -16.19 7.60 -5.86
C TRP A 23 -14.67 7.51 -6.01
N VAL A 24 -14.16 6.29 -6.04
CA VAL A 24 -12.75 6.00 -6.29
C VAL A 24 -12.63 5.39 -7.68
N GLU A 25 -11.83 6.07 -8.52
CA GLU A 25 -11.52 5.64 -9.88
C GLU A 25 -10.05 5.22 -9.97
N PHE A 26 -9.77 4.26 -10.85
CA PHE A 26 -8.44 3.68 -11.04
C PHE A 26 -7.88 4.12 -12.38
N ALA A 27 -7.48 5.39 -12.49
CA ALA A 27 -7.19 5.98 -13.79
C ALA A 27 -5.97 5.36 -14.52
N GLU A 28 -4.99 4.77 -13.82
CA GLU A 28 -3.93 3.97 -14.45
C GLU A 28 -4.42 2.59 -14.95
N ASN A 29 -5.61 2.16 -14.53
CA ASN A 29 -6.21 0.87 -14.86
C ASN A 29 -7.70 1.07 -15.19
N PRO A 30 -8.02 1.72 -16.33
CA PRO A 30 -9.39 2.11 -16.67
C PRO A 30 -10.35 0.93 -16.86
N GLY A 31 -9.83 -0.30 -17.00
CA GLY A 31 -10.63 -1.53 -17.00
C GLY A 31 -11.22 -1.90 -15.62
N ILE A 32 -10.81 -1.21 -14.54
CA ILE A 32 -11.35 -1.42 -13.20
C ILE A 32 -12.51 -0.46 -12.99
N ALA A 33 -13.71 -1.02 -12.78
CA ALA A 33 -14.90 -0.23 -12.51
C ALA A 33 -14.73 0.67 -11.27
N PRO A 34 -15.20 1.93 -11.33
CA PRO A 34 -15.26 2.81 -10.17
C PRO A 34 -16.00 2.18 -9.00
N VAL A 35 -15.65 2.57 -7.78
CA VAL A 35 -16.26 2.03 -6.56
C VAL A 35 -16.57 3.14 -5.57
N GLY A 36 -17.71 3.02 -4.90
CA GLY A 36 -18.04 3.90 -3.78
C GLY A 36 -17.09 3.67 -2.61
N ALA A 37 -16.85 4.71 -1.84
CA ALA A 37 -16.02 4.64 -0.65
C ALA A 37 -16.51 5.60 0.43
N ARG A 38 -16.13 5.30 1.67
CA ARG A 38 -16.38 6.14 2.85
C ARG A 38 -15.14 6.14 3.73
N VAL A 39 -15.02 7.11 4.63
CA VAL A 39 -13.94 7.08 5.61
C VAL A 39 -14.10 5.82 6.49
N ALA A 40 -13.03 5.06 6.62
CA ALA A 40 -12.99 3.89 7.49
C ALA A 40 -13.06 4.32 8.96
N GLU A 41 -13.61 3.46 9.81
CA GLU A 41 -13.62 3.70 11.26
C GLU A 41 -12.20 3.96 11.80
N GLY A 42 -12.03 5.03 12.58
CA GLY A 42 -10.72 5.47 13.08
C GLY A 42 -9.76 5.98 12.00
N GLY A 43 -10.20 6.07 10.74
CA GLY A 43 -9.41 6.50 9.59
C GLY A 43 -9.49 8.00 9.29
N TRP A 44 -10.21 8.78 10.11
CA TRP A 44 -10.36 10.23 9.96
C TRP A 44 -9.40 10.97 10.88
N LEU A 45 -8.36 11.56 10.31
CA LEU A 45 -7.43 12.44 11.02
C LEU A 45 -7.46 13.78 10.30
N PRO A 46 -8.36 14.70 10.68
CA PRO A 46 -8.50 15.98 10.03
C PRO A 46 -7.48 16.99 10.57
N GLY A 47 -6.87 17.75 9.67
CA GLY A 47 -5.85 18.71 10.04
C GLY A 47 -5.71 19.79 8.98
N LEU A 48 -5.65 21.05 9.44
CA LEU A 48 -5.30 22.21 8.63
C LEU A 48 -4.10 22.90 9.30
N GLY A 49 -3.02 23.06 8.54
CA GLY A 49 -1.75 23.67 8.97
C GLY A 49 -0.62 22.66 9.28
N ALA A 50 0.62 23.15 9.31
CA ALA A 50 1.86 22.33 9.40
C ALA A 50 2.07 21.55 10.72
N THR A 51 1.11 21.62 11.64
CA THR A 51 1.14 20.96 12.94
C THR A 51 0.03 19.93 13.13
N ARG A 52 -0.83 19.71 12.11
CA ARG A 52 -1.96 18.78 12.19
C ARG A 52 -1.92 17.74 11.07
N GLU A 53 -2.53 16.60 11.35
CA GLU A 53 -2.59 15.43 10.49
C GLU A 53 -3.68 15.63 9.42
N ASP A 54 -3.35 15.65 8.13
CA ASP A 54 -4.32 15.77 7.02
C ASP A 54 -4.44 14.43 6.30
N ILE A 55 -5.05 13.45 6.98
CA ILE A 55 -5.03 12.04 6.56
C ILE A 55 -6.45 11.46 6.65
N ALA A 56 -6.88 10.80 5.57
CA ALA A 56 -8.08 9.98 5.54
C ALA A 56 -7.79 8.59 4.97
N VAL A 57 -8.18 7.56 5.70
CA VAL A 57 -8.25 6.18 5.20
C VAL A 57 -9.68 5.90 4.76
N LEU A 58 -9.86 5.56 3.49
CA LEU A 58 -11.14 5.20 2.91
C LEU A 58 -11.32 3.67 2.92
N ALA A 59 -12.51 3.21 3.30
CA ALA A 59 -13.00 1.86 3.03
C ALA A 59 -13.80 1.87 1.73
N LEU A 60 -13.46 0.96 0.81
CA LEU A 60 -14.20 0.78 -0.43
C LEU A 60 -15.46 -0.06 -0.16
N ASP A 61 -16.57 0.24 -0.84
CA ASP A 61 -17.84 -0.50 -0.72
C ASP A 61 -17.67 -1.98 -1.11
N SER A 62 -16.67 -2.29 -1.95
CA SER A 62 -16.22 -3.66 -2.19
C SER A 62 -14.75 -3.70 -2.65
N PRO A 63 -14.01 -4.79 -2.39
CA PRO A 63 -12.61 -4.92 -2.80
C PRO A 63 -12.36 -4.81 -4.31
N ARG A 64 -11.14 -4.41 -4.68
CA ARG A 64 -10.63 -4.26 -6.05
C ARG A 64 -9.42 -5.19 -6.30
N PRO A 65 -9.68 -6.47 -6.57
CA PRO A 65 -8.67 -7.52 -6.78
C PRO A 65 -7.61 -7.22 -7.84
N HIS A 66 -8.08 -6.57 -8.90
CA HIS A 66 -7.29 -6.27 -10.08
C HIS A 66 -6.45 -5.00 -9.90
N ALA A 67 -6.71 -4.24 -8.83
CA ALA A 67 -5.92 -3.08 -8.49
C ALA A 67 -4.72 -3.52 -7.65
N THR A 68 -3.53 -3.04 -8.01
CA THR A 68 -2.31 -3.31 -7.26
C THR A 68 -2.18 -2.28 -6.13
N PRO A 69 -2.16 -2.69 -4.85
CA PRO A 69 -1.90 -1.77 -3.76
C PRO A 69 -0.48 -1.19 -3.83
N ALA A 70 -0.32 0.03 -3.31
CA ALA A 70 0.97 0.69 -3.27
C ALA A 70 1.94 -0.02 -2.33
N SER A 71 3.19 -0.19 -2.77
CA SER A 71 4.29 -0.66 -1.92
C SER A 71 4.80 0.50 -1.08
N LEU A 72 4.64 0.45 0.24
CA LEU A 72 4.95 1.55 1.15
C LEU A 72 6.37 1.41 1.72
N ASP A 73 7.12 2.51 1.72
CA ASP A 73 8.48 2.57 2.26
C ASP A 73 8.61 3.75 3.23
N ARG A 74 9.12 3.46 4.43
CA ARG A 74 9.34 4.46 5.49
C ARG A 74 10.66 5.22 5.32
N SER A 75 11.55 4.75 4.45
CA SER A 75 12.85 5.38 4.24
C SER A 75 12.72 6.68 3.43
N LEU A 76 13.42 7.71 3.90
CA LEU A 76 13.54 9.00 3.22
C LEU A 76 14.99 9.39 3.09
N GLU A 77 15.36 9.82 1.90
CA GLU A 77 16.71 10.26 1.58
C GLU A 77 16.64 11.65 0.94
N ARG A 78 17.23 12.65 1.61
CA ARG A 78 17.25 14.02 1.10
C ARG A 78 17.98 14.08 -0.24
N GLY A 79 17.46 14.89 -1.16
CA GLY A 79 17.99 15.09 -2.51
C GLY A 79 17.58 14.00 -3.50
N ARG A 80 16.95 12.92 -3.03
CA ARG A 80 16.47 11.82 -3.87
C ARG A 80 15.36 12.28 -4.79
N GLU A 81 15.44 11.85 -6.04
CA GLU A 81 14.42 12.12 -7.07
C GLU A 81 13.15 11.31 -6.79
N VAL A 82 12.02 11.97 -6.99
CA VAL A 82 10.67 11.42 -6.80
C VAL A 82 9.78 11.72 -7.98
N TRP A 83 8.78 10.86 -8.17
CA TRP A 83 7.71 10.98 -9.16
C TRP A 83 6.38 11.09 -8.46
N ILE A 84 5.50 11.93 -8.98
CA ILE A 84 4.19 12.20 -8.38
C ILE A 84 3.16 12.14 -9.49
N GLY A 85 2.27 11.15 -9.43
CA GLY A 85 1.11 11.03 -10.33
C GLY A 85 -0.14 11.60 -9.67
N GLY A 86 -0.78 12.58 -10.30
CA GLY A 86 -2.00 13.19 -9.78
C GLY A 86 -2.94 13.69 -10.88
N TYR A 87 -4.16 14.07 -10.48
CA TYR A 87 -5.29 14.33 -11.40
C TYR A 87 -5.79 15.76 -11.21
N ALA A 88 -5.03 16.71 -11.75
CA ALA A 88 -5.45 18.12 -11.77
C ALA A 88 -6.66 18.31 -12.68
N ARG A 89 -7.54 19.26 -12.36
CA ARG A 89 -8.79 19.53 -13.12
C ARG A 89 -8.58 19.76 -14.63
N ALA A 90 -7.43 20.28 -15.03
CA ALA A 90 -7.07 20.51 -16.43
C ALA A 90 -6.54 19.25 -17.16
N PHE A 91 -6.28 18.16 -16.42
CA PHE A 91 -5.66 16.93 -16.91
C PHE A 91 -6.38 15.73 -16.29
N ALA A 92 -7.57 15.42 -16.81
CA ALA A 92 -8.40 14.30 -16.34
C ALA A 92 -7.72 12.93 -16.53
N ASP A 93 -6.86 12.80 -17.54
CA ASP A 93 -6.06 11.58 -17.79
C ASP A 93 -4.87 11.43 -16.83
N GLY A 94 -4.68 12.39 -15.91
CA GLY A 94 -3.57 12.44 -14.98
C GLY A 94 -2.33 13.09 -15.55
N MET A 95 -1.44 13.50 -14.65
CA MET A 95 -0.16 14.10 -15.00
C MET A 95 0.91 13.61 -14.03
N TRP A 96 2.10 13.38 -14.58
CA TRP A 96 3.29 13.02 -13.82
C TRP A 96 4.19 14.23 -13.63
N LEU A 97 4.56 14.48 -12.38
CA LEU A 97 5.53 15.50 -11.99
C LEU A 97 6.78 14.83 -11.44
N THR A 98 7.91 15.50 -11.57
CA THR A 98 9.18 15.10 -10.95
C THR A 98 9.64 16.16 -9.96
N GLY A 99 10.25 15.72 -8.87
CA GLY A 99 10.79 16.59 -7.84
C GLY A 99 11.90 15.90 -7.05
N ARG A 100 12.39 16.58 -6.01
CA ARG A 100 13.38 16.03 -5.08
C ARG A 100 12.93 16.19 -3.65
N ILE A 101 13.33 15.24 -2.81
CA ILE A 101 13.10 15.32 -1.36
C ILE A 101 13.95 16.46 -0.78
N GLY A 102 13.30 17.50 -0.30
CA GLY A 102 13.92 18.68 0.31
C GLY A 102 14.17 18.50 1.81
N GLY A 103 13.92 19.58 2.57
CA GLY A 103 14.06 19.58 4.03
C GLY A 103 12.76 19.28 4.77
N ALA A 104 12.88 18.95 6.06
CA ALA A 104 11.72 18.85 6.95
C ALA A 104 11.14 20.24 7.28
N HIS A 105 9.82 20.32 7.39
CA HIS A 105 9.06 21.49 7.81
C HIS A 105 7.96 21.03 8.78
N GLY A 106 8.27 21.02 10.08
CA GLY A 106 7.38 20.41 11.08
C GLY A 106 7.28 18.91 10.85
N ALA A 107 6.04 18.39 10.74
CA ALA A 107 5.78 16.98 10.43
C ALA A 107 5.78 16.67 8.92
N TRP A 108 5.97 17.68 8.06
CA TRP A 108 5.94 17.54 6.61
C TRP A 108 7.34 17.60 6.02
N ILE A 109 7.47 17.10 4.79
CA ILE A 109 8.71 17.17 4.00
C ILE A 109 8.46 18.02 2.77
N GLN A 110 9.36 18.96 2.53
CA GLN A 110 9.35 19.78 1.33
C GLN A 110 9.74 18.93 0.11
N LEU A 111 9.06 19.17 -1.01
CA LEU A 111 9.35 18.62 -2.32
C LEU A 111 9.81 19.75 -3.22
N ASP A 112 11.08 19.74 -3.59
CA ASP A 112 11.68 20.75 -4.45
C ASP A 112 11.42 20.39 -5.91
N ALA A 113 10.76 21.28 -6.65
CA ALA A 113 10.60 21.14 -8.08
C ALA A 113 11.77 21.81 -8.80
N GLY A 114 12.30 21.15 -9.84
CA GLY A 114 13.41 21.70 -10.63
C GLY A 114 13.01 22.91 -11.49
N ARG A 115 11.71 23.04 -11.80
CA ARG A 115 11.12 24.14 -12.56
C ARG A 115 9.71 24.47 -12.04
N ASN A 116 9.24 25.69 -12.31
CA ASN A 116 7.92 26.15 -11.89
C ASN A 116 6.77 25.30 -12.46
N GLU A 117 6.91 24.73 -13.66
CA GLU A 117 5.88 23.87 -14.26
C GLU A 117 5.74 22.52 -13.55
N GLN A 118 6.73 22.15 -12.74
CA GLN A 118 6.78 20.89 -11.99
C GLN A 118 6.20 21.00 -10.58
N VAL A 119 5.71 22.18 -10.19
CA VAL A 119 5.03 22.39 -8.91
C VAL A 119 3.67 21.70 -8.93
N VAL A 120 3.35 21.05 -7.81
CA VAL A 120 2.05 20.45 -7.59
C VAL A 120 0.95 21.53 -7.67
N ARG A 121 -0.13 21.21 -8.39
CA ARG A 121 -1.31 22.09 -8.54
C ARG A 121 -2.52 21.50 -7.80
N PRO A 122 -3.62 22.26 -7.58
CA PRO A 122 -4.86 21.68 -7.09
C PRO A 122 -5.28 20.42 -7.87
N GLY A 123 -5.63 19.36 -7.14
CA GLY A 123 -5.93 18.01 -7.70
C GLY A 123 -4.84 16.95 -7.51
N PHE A 124 -3.74 17.30 -6.84
CA PHE A 124 -2.68 16.36 -6.45
C PHE A 124 -2.65 16.04 -4.96
N SER A 125 -3.45 16.70 -4.13
CA SER A 125 -3.59 16.33 -2.71
C SER A 125 -4.05 14.86 -2.60
N GLY A 126 -3.37 14.07 -1.79
CA GLY A 126 -3.59 12.63 -1.67
C GLY A 126 -2.82 11.78 -2.70
N ALA A 127 -2.07 12.41 -3.62
CA ALA A 127 -1.22 11.70 -4.57
C ALA A 127 -0.04 11.01 -3.88
N ALA A 128 0.33 9.84 -4.40
CA ALA A 128 1.50 9.10 -3.94
C ALA A 128 2.80 9.76 -4.43
N VAL A 129 3.75 9.94 -3.53
CA VAL A 129 5.12 10.35 -3.85
C VAL A 129 5.98 9.10 -3.96
N GLN A 130 6.49 8.84 -5.15
CA GLN A 130 7.10 7.56 -5.52
C GLN A 130 8.58 7.71 -5.76
N VAL A 131 9.34 6.70 -5.34
CA VAL A 131 10.73 6.49 -5.70
C VAL A 131 10.82 5.28 -6.60
N ARG A 132 11.40 5.44 -7.79
CA ARG A 132 11.66 4.33 -8.68
C ARG A 132 12.76 3.42 -8.15
N GLY A 133 12.56 2.12 -8.27
CA GLY A 133 13.68 1.19 -8.39
C GLY A 133 14.35 1.38 -9.74
N GLY A 134 15.67 1.14 -9.80
CA GLY A 134 16.34 1.04 -11.10
C GLY A 134 15.78 -0.11 -11.95
N PRO A 135 16.27 -0.30 -13.19
CA PRO A 135 15.79 -1.35 -14.10
C PRO A 135 15.86 -2.78 -13.54
N ALA A 136 16.77 -3.02 -12.59
CA ALA A 136 16.93 -4.28 -11.86
C ALA A 136 16.57 -4.14 -10.35
N GLY A 137 15.97 -3.02 -9.97
CA GLY A 137 15.64 -2.67 -8.60
C GLY A 137 14.28 -3.19 -8.14
N PRO A 138 13.98 -3.09 -6.84
CA PRO A 138 12.64 -3.35 -6.31
C PRO A 138 11.58 -2.47 -7.00
N PRO A 139 10.29 -2.86 -6.98
CA PRO A 139 9.21 -2.08 -7.59
C PRO A 139 9.17 -0.63 -7.08
N GLU A 140 8.49 0.24 -7.81
CA GLU A 140 8.23 1.62 -7.36
C GLU A 140 7.66 1.60 -5.93
N ARG A 141 8.24 2.45 -5.08
CA ARG A 141 7.89 2.52 -3.66
C ARG A 141 7.35 3.89 -3.33
N VAL A 142 6.26 3.94 -2.59
CA VAL A 142 5.69 5.17 -2.09
C VAL A 142 6.38 5.55 -0.79
N VAL A 143 6.93 6.75 -0.75
CA VAL A 143 7.64 7.31 0.41
C VAL A 143 6.87 8.43 1.11
N GLY A 144 5.79 8.92 0.50
CA GLY A 144 4.89 9.88 1.13
C GLY A 144 3.60 10.12 0.34
N MET A 145 2.77 11.00 0.91
CA MET A 145 1.53 11.47 0.29
C MET A 145 1.55 12.99 0.22
N VAL A 146 1.26 13.55 -0.95
CA VAL A 146 1.18 15.00 -1.14
C VAL A 146 0.02 15.56 -0.32
N VAL A 147 0.25 16.64 0.44
CA VAL A 147 -0.77 17.31 1.27
C VAL A 147 -1.06 18.74 0.84
N SER A 148 -0.06 19.48 0.39
CA SER A 148 -0.25 20.88 -0.01
C SER A 148 0.77 21.34 -1.02
N TRP A 149 0.49 22.47 -1.66
CA TRP A 149 1.36 23.15 -2.60
C TRP A 149 1.53 24.62 -2.23
N ARG A 150 2.54 25.27 -2.80
CA ARG A 150 2.99 26.65 -2.52
C ARG A 150 1.87 27.72 -2.45
N GLY A 151 0.75 27.54 -3.14
CA GLY A 151 -0.33 28.54 -3.22
C GLY A 151 -1.40 28.49 -2.13
N ASP A 152 -1.36 27.52 -1.22
CA ASP A 152 -2.47 27.25 -0.28
C ASP A 152 -2.27 27.85 1.13
N ARG A 153 -1.29 28.75 1.31
CA ARG A 153 -0.91 29.25 2.65
C ARG A 153 -1.11 30.74 2.88
N ASP A 154 -1.77 31.48 1.97
CA ASP A 154 -2.02 32.93 2.07
C ASP A 154 -0.79 33.81 2.40
N LEU A 155 0.42 33.27 2.27
CA LEU A 155 1.67 33.94 2.61
C LEU A 155 2.19 34.68 1.39
N ALA A 156 2.26 36.01 1.48
CA ALA A 156 2.92 36.85 0.48
C ALA A 156 4.41 36.48 0.43
N LEU A 157 4.84 35.91 -0.69
CA LEU A 157 6.25 35.62 -0.96
C LEU A 157 6.91 36.81 -1.69
N PRO A 158 8.24 37.02 -1.54
CA PRO A 158 8.96 38.01 -2.33
C PRO A 158 8.77 37.78 -3.84
N ALA A 159 8.56 38.84 -4.60
CA ALA A 159 8.23 38.81 -6.03
C ALA A 159 9.31 38.13 -6.90
N ASP A 160 10.56 38.08 -6.43
CA ASP A 160 11.73 37.55 -7.16
C ASP A 160 12.06 36.08 -6.79
N ASN A 161 11.12 35.33 -6.22
CA ASN A 161 11.42 34.00 -5.69
C ASN A 161 11.00 32.87 -6.65
N ASP A 162 11.95 32.30 -7.39
CA ASP A 162 11.81 31.12 -8.26
C ASP A 162 11.63 29.79 -7.49
N LEU A 163 11.41 29.84 -6.17
CA LEU A 163 11.32 28.65 -5.30
C LEU A 163 10.00 27.88 -5.45
N ALA A 164 9.96 27.00 -6.43
CA ALA A 164 8.87 26.08 -6.70
C ALA A 164 8.94 24.83 -5.79
N PHE A 165 8.11 24.76 -4.72
CA PHE A 165 8.06 23.60 -3.82
C PHE A 165 6.64 23.19 -3.43
N SER A 166 6.50 21.96 -2.95
CA SER A 166 5.26 21.36 -2.43
C SER A 166 5.53 20.63 -1.11
N TYR A 167 4.52 20.12 -0.43
CA TYR A 167 4.70 19.35 0.80
C TYR A 167 4.07 17.97 0.72
N MET A 168 4.74 17.01 1.35
CA MET A 168 4.21 15.68 1.61
C MET A 168 4.22 15.34 3.10
N VAL A 169 3.33 14.44 3.51
CA VAL A 169 3.47 13.69 4.76
C VAL A 169 4.20 12.39 4.42
N PRO A 170 5.32 12.09 5.07
CA PRO A 170 6.05 10.86 4.78
C PRO A 170 5.33 9.62 5.30
N ILE A 171 5.52 8.47 4.65
CA ILE A 171 4.92 7.19 5.07
C ILE A 171 5.29 6.84 6.51
N ASP A 172 6.52 7.14 6.94
CA ASP A 172 6.95 6.92 8.32
C ASP A 172 6.04 7.66 9.32
N LYS A 173 5.73 8.93 9.04
CA LYS A 173 4.82 9.72 9.87
C LYS A 173 3.38 9.20 9.80
N ILE A 174 2.92 8.78 8.62
CA ILE A 174 1.58 8.20 8.47
C ILE A 174 1.49 6.87 9.25
N ALA A 175 2.55 6.07 9.28
CA ALA A 175 2.62 4.82 10.02
C ALA A 175 2.54 5.02 11.54
N GLU A 176 3.05 6.13 12.07
CA GLU A 176 2.87 6.48 13.50
C GLU A 176 1.41 6.73 13.87
N LEU A 177 0.61 7.22 12.92
CA LEU A 177 -0.75 7.71 13.15
C LEU A 177 -1.82 6.73 12.71
N VAL A 178 -1.53 5.93 11.68
CA VAL A 178 -2.48 5.03 11.02
C VAL A 178 -1.98 3.59 11.18
N PRO A 179 -2.57 2.79 12.10
CA PRO A 179 -2.15 1.42 12.35
C PRO A 179 -2.10 0.54 11.09
N LEU A 180 -3.06 0.71 10.17
CA LEU A 180 -3.05 0.00 8.89
C LEU A 180 -1.78 0.29 8.08
N VAL A 181 -1.35 1.54 8.00
CA VAL A 181 -0.11 1.90 7.29
C VAL A 181 1.11 1.33 8.02
N ALA A 182 1.06 1.25 9.34
CA ALA A 182 2.11 0.59 10.11
C ALA A 182 2.24 -0.90 9.77
N GLU A 183 1.10 -1.60 9.72
CA GLU A 183 1.00 -3.02 9.35
C GLU A 183 1.43 -3.31 7.90
N LEU A 184 1.36 -2.32 7.01
CA LEU A 184 1.74 -2.47 5.60
C LEU A 184 3.20 -2.13 5.30
N SER A 185 3.81 -1.23 6.09
CA SER A 185 5.13 -0.63 5.78
C SER A 185 6.24 -1.03 6.75
N GLY A 186 5.94 -1.79 7.80
CA GLY A 186 6.92 -2.21 8.80
C GLY A 186 7.83 -3.36 8.34
N PRO A 187 8.96 -3.59 9.01
CA PRO A 187 9.81 -4.78 8.78
C PRO A 187 9.06 -6.09 9.04
N ASP A 188 8.04 -6.02 9.90
CA ASP A 188 7.09 -7.10 10.17
C ASP A 188 5.73 -6.90 9.50
N GLY A 189 5.70 -6.13 8.42
CA GLY A 189 4.48 -5.87 7.67
C GLY A 189 4.00 -7.05 6.83
N TRP A 190 2.84 -6.87 6.21
CA TRP A 190 2.22 -7.87 5.36
C TRP A 190 3.17 -8.45 4.30
N ASP A 191 3.40 -9.76 4.34
CA ASP A 191 4.20 -10.47 3.34
C ASP A 191 3.38 -10.71 2.06
N HIS A 192 3.30 -9.66 1.24
CA HIS A 192 2.66 -9.70 -0.08
C HIS A 192 3.26 -10.78 -1.00
N GLY A 193 4.54 -11.10 -0.82
CA GLY A 193 5.22 -12.14 -1.59
C GLY A 193 4.64 -13.52 -1.28
N LEU A 194 4.60 -13.89 0.00
CA LEU A 194 4.00 -15.13 0.47
C LEU A 194 2.50 -15.20 0.16
N ALA A 195 1.75 -14.12 0.40
CA ALA A 195 0.33 -14.05 0.07
C ALA A 195 0.08 -14.34 -1.42
N ARG A 196 0.86 -13.73 -2.32
CA ARG A 196 0.77 -13.96 -3.77
C ARG A 196 1.09 -15.41 -4.15
N ARG A 197 2.15 -16.00 -3.57
CA ARG A 197 2.51 -17.41 -3.83
C ARG A 197 1.39 -18.37 -3.40
N LEU A 198 0.82 -18.16 -2.21
CA LEU A 198 -0.31 -18.97 -1.72
C LEU A 198 -1.52 -18.85 -2.64
N ARG A 199 -1.88 -17.64 -3.08
CA ARG A 199 -2.99 -17.44 -4.03
C ARG A 199 -2.76 -18.18 -5.36
N ARG A 200 -1.55 -18.11 -5.93
CA ARG A 200 -1.21 -18.85 -7.16
C ARG A 200 -1.35 -20.35 -6.97
N TRP A 201 -0.93 -20.86 -5.81
CA TRP A 201 -1.05 -22.28 -5.48
C TRP A 201 -2.51 -22.73 -5.36
N PHE A 202 -3.36 -22.00 -4.63
CA PHE A 202 -4.80 -22.29 -4.55
C PHE A 202 -5.53 -22.17 -5.90
N ALA A 203 -5.00 -21.39 -6.84
CA ALA A 203 -5.52 -21.27 -8.20
C ALA A 203 -5.07 -22.42 -9.13
N GLY A 204 -4.21 -23.33 -8.69
CA GLY A 204 -3.76 -24.48 -9.48
C GLY A 204 -2.67 -24.18 -10.51
N GLY A 205 -1.83 -23.15 -10.31
CA GLY A 205 -0.74 -22.83 -11.24
C GLY A 205 0.32 -23.94 -11.40
N ASP A 206 0.92 -24.03 -12.59
CA ASP A 206 1.74 -25.17 -13.05
C ASP A 206 3.11 -25.37 -12.34
N GLU A 207 3.57 -24.42 -11.52
CA GLU A 207 4.80 -24.57 -10.73
C GLU A 207 4.48 -24.53 -9.23
N PRO A 208 4.88 -25.54 -8.42
CA PRO A 208 4.70 -25.44 -6.98
C PRO A 208 5.79 -24.55 -6.39
N GLU A 209 5.55 -23.23 -6.37
CA GLU A 209 6.30 -22.28 -5.53
C GLU A 209 6.10 -22.55 -4.02
N VAL A 210 5.13 -23.41 -3.68
CA VAL A 210 4.83 -23.88 -2.31
C VAL A 210 4.84 -25.40 -2.31
N ARG A 211 5.81 -26.02 -1.63
CA ARG A 211 5.87 -27.48 -1.44
C ARG A 211 5.53 -27.83 0.01
N LEU A 212 4.36 -28.41 0.22
CA LEU A 212 4.00 -29.04 1.49
C LEU A 212 4.47 -30.50 1.48
N SER A 213 5.17 -30.92 2.52
CA SER A 213 5.64 -32.31 2.65
C SER A 213 5.53 -32.74 4.11
N VAL A 214 4.70 -33.74 4.37
CA VAL A 214 4.58 -34.36 5.69
C VAL A 214 5.62 -35.45 5.79
N VAL A 215 6.53 -35.35 6.76
CA VAL A 215 7.64 -36.29 6.92
C VAL A 215 7.71 -36.81 8.36
N PRO A 216 7.63 -38.14 8.56
CA PRO A 216 7.75 -38.74 9.90
C PRO A 216 9.08 -38.38 10.57
N HIS A 217 9.01 -38.00 11.84
CA HIS A 217 10.17 -37.65 12.63
C HIS A 217 11.15 -38.83 12.76
N GLY A 218 12.45 -38.56 12.60
CA GLY A 218 13.52 -39.56 12.78
C GLY A 218 13.79 -40.46 11.57
N GLY A 219 12.96 -40.39 10.51
CA GLY A 219 13.16 -41.15 9.28
C GLY A 219 14.30 -40.62 8.41
N GLY A 220 14.73 -41.43 7.42
CA GLY A 220 15.75 -41.01 6.44
C GLY A 220 15.36 -39.75 5.67
N ARG A 221 14.08 -39.62 5.28
CA ARG A 221 13.55 -38.41 4.62
C ARG A 221 13.62 -37.17 5.51
N ASP A 222 13.38 -37.29 6.82
CA ASP A 222 13.50 -36.17 7.78
C ASP A 222 14.95 -35.69 7.85
N ARG A 223 15.91 -36.61 7.95
CA ARG A 223 17.35 -36.26 7.92
C ARG A 223 17.74 -35.53 6.63
N THR A 224 17.34 -36.03 5.46
CA THR A 224 17.62 -35.37 4.18
C THR A 224 16.97 -33.99 4.08
N LEU A 225 15.71 -33.85 4.51
CA LEU A 225 15.02 -32.56 4.50
C LEU A 225 15.65 -31.54 5.42
N ARG A 226 16.11 -31.94 6.62
CA ARG A 226 16.83 -31.05 7.56
C ARG A 226 18.01 -30.35 6.89
N HIS A 227 18.76 -31.04 6.03
CA HIS A 227 19.86 -30.44 5.29
C HIS A 227 19.42 -29.44 4.21
N GLN A 228 18.19 -29.53 3.72
CA GLN A 228 17.63 -28.66 2.68
C GLN A 228 16.78 -27.51 3.24
N LEU A 229 16.49 -27.46 4.55
CA LEU A 229 15.63 -26.44 5.17
C LEU A 229 16.13 -25.02 4.96
N HIS A 230 17.45 -24.81 4.79
CA HIS A 230 18.02 -23.49 4.52
C HIS A 230 17.54 -22.88 3.19
N ARG A 231 16.98 -23.69 2.28
CA ARG A 231 16.41 -23.24 1.01
C ARG A 231 14.93 -22.91 1.12
N ALA A 232 14.28 -23.27 2.22
CA ALA A 232 12.87 -23.02 2.42
C ALA A 232 12.68 -21.58 2.92
N HIS A 233 11.80 -20.84 2.25
CA HIS A 233 11.39 -19.52 2.69
C HIS A 233 10.57 -19.58 4.00
N LEU A 234 9.89 -20.71 4.24
CA LEU A 234 9.05 -20.95 5.39
C LEU A 234 9.19 -22.41 5.82
N VAL A 235 9.63 -22.63 7.06
CA VAL A 235 9.70 -23.96 7.67
C VAL A 235 8.71 -24.03 8.83
N TYR A 236 7.75 -24.94 8.74
CA TYR A 236 6.86 -25.30 9.83
C TYR A 236 7.14 -26.74 10.27
N ARG A 237 7.35 -26.95 11.58
CA ARG A 237 7.58 -28.27 12.16
C ARG A 237 6.35 -28.70 12.94
N GLY A 238 5.36 -29.22 12.23
CA GLY A 238 4.18 -29.85 12.82
C GLY A 238 4.48 -31.29 13.26
N GLY A 239 3.81 -31.74 14.32
CA GLY A 239 3.91 -33.12 14.82
C GLY A 239 2.59 -33.67 15.38
N ARG A 240 1.71 -32.80 15.89
CA ARG A 240 0.34 -33.08 16.37
C ARG A 240 -0.62 -31.92 16.07
N THR A 241 -0.39 -31.23 14.97
CA THR A 241 -1.03 -29.95 14.67
C THR A 241 -2.31 -30.16 13.89
N THR A 242 -3.36 -29.46 14.28
CA THR A 242 -4.64 -29.42 13.56
C THR A 242 -4.50 -28.53 12.31
N PRO A 243 -5.40 -28.65 11.31
CA PRO A 243 -5.49 -27.68 10.21
C PRO A 243 -5.57 -26.23 10.71
N GLU A 244 -6.29 -26.01 11.81
CA GLU A 244 -6.44 -24.72 12.48
C GLU A 244 -5.10 -24.19 12.99
N ASP A 245 -4.31 -25.00 13.70
CA ASP A 245 -2.98 -24.60 14.19
C ASP A 245 -2.03 -24.23 13.05
N PHE A 246 -2.12 -24.94 11.92
CA PHE A 246 -1.30 -24.65 10.74
C PHE A 246 -1.74 -23.36 10.05
N VAL A 247 -3.06 -23.12 9.94
CA VAL A 247 -3.58 -21.88 9.38
C VAL A 247 -3.24 -20.69 10.27
N ASP A 248 -3.35 -20.81 11.58
CA ASP A 248 -3.02 -19.72 12.52
C ASP A 248 -1.53 -19.34 12.42
N GLU A 249 -0.64 -20.32 12.27
CA GLU A 249 0.78 -20.08 11.97
C GLU A 249 0.97 -19.41 10.60
N LEU A 250 0.26 -19.87 9.56
CA LEU A 250 0.35 -19.25 8.24
C LEU A 250 -0.12 -17.80 8.27
N VAL A 251 -1.23 -17.50 8.93
CA VAL A 251 -1.72 -16.12 9.11
C VAL A 251 -0.69 -15.30 9.89
N THR A 252 -0.06 -15.87 10.91
CA THR A 252 1.01 -15.22 11.69
C THR A 252 2.25 -14.91 10.84
N ARG A 253 2.55 -15.71 9.81
CA ARG A 253 3.68 -15.48 8.90
C ARG A 253 3.34 -14.56 7.74
N ILE A 254 2.13 -14.69 7.18
CA ILE A 254 1.63 -13.80 6.13
C ILE A 254 1.47 -12.39 6.69
N ARG A 255 0.98 -12.26 7.92
CA ARG A 255 0.73 -10.98 8.61
C ARG A 255 -0.24 -10.08 7.83
N PRO A 256 -1.41 -10.59 7.40
CA PRO A 256 -2.40 -9.72 6.76
C PRO A 256 -2.82 -8.61 7.74
N PRO A 257 -3.24 -7.44 7.24
CA PRO A 257 -3.80 -6.39 8.09
C PRO A 257 -4.89 -6.92 9.01
N ARG A 258 -5.01 -6.35 10.21
CA ARG A 258 -5.95 -6.87 11.23
C ARG A 258 -7.39 -6.99 10.73
N HIS A 259 -7.83 -6.04 9.90
CA HIS A 259 -9.18 -6.06 9.33
C HIS A 259 -9.41 -7.18 8.32
N GLN A 260 -8.35 -7.80 7.78
CA GLN A 260 -8.41 -8.92 6.83
C GLN A 260 -8.03 -10.26 7.47
N ALA A 261 -7.49 -10.28 8.68
CA ALA A 261 -6.93 -11.50 9.29
C ALA A 261 -7.95 -12.65 9.39
N ALA A 262 -9.18 -12.36 9.79
CA ALA A 262 -10.25 -13.35 9.87
C ALA A 262 -10.62 -13.92 8.48
N ALA A 263 -10.80 -13.05 7.48
CA ALA A 263 -11.10 -13.48 6.12
C ALA A 263 -9.97 -14.34 5.52
N TYR A 264 -8.72 -13.99 5.81
CA TYR A 264 -7.55 -14.77 5.43
C TYR A 264 -7.53 -16.16 6.08
N ARG A 265 -7.83 -16.21 7.38
CA ARG A 265 -7.96 -17.46 8.13
C ARG A 265 -9.03 -18.35 7.54
N ASP A 266 -10.23 -17.81 7.30
CA ASP A 266 -11.35 -18.54 6.74
C ASP A 266 -11.01 -19.10 5.35
N TRP A 267 -10.43 -18.27 4.47
CA TRP A 267 -9.99 -18.71 3.15
C TRP A 267 -8.96 -19.86 3.20
N LEU A 268 -7.99 -19.79 4.11
CA LEU A 268 -6.98 -20.83 4.26
C LEU A 268 -7.57 -22.15 4.81
N LEU A 269 -8.62 -22.09 5.62
CA LEU A 269 -9.31 -23.27 6.16
C LEU A 269 -10.29 -23.89 5.18
N THR A 270 -11.13 -23.08 4.55
CA THR A 270 -12.25 -23.56 3.72
C THR A 270 -11.91 -23.66 2.24
N GLY A 271 -10.82 -23.02 1.81
CA GLY A 271 -10.57 -22.75 0.39
C GLY A 271 -11.61 -21.79 -0.19
N GLY A 272 -11.66 -21.71 -1.53
CA GLY A 272 -12.59 -20.83 -2.25
C GLY A 272 -11.98 -19.50 -2.67
N THR A 273 -12.80 -18.45 -2.72
CA THR A 273 -12.40 -17.11 -3.18
C THR A 273 -11.51 -16.43 -2.14
N PRO A 274 -10.26 -16.08 -2.46
CA PRO A 274 -9.41 -15.30 -1.56
C PRO A 274 -10.09 -13.98 -1.13
N PRO A 275 -9.77 -13.43 0.06
CA PRO A 275 -10.40 -12.21 0.60
C PRO A 275 -10.33 -11.00 -0.34
N ASP A 276 -9.33 -11.01 -1.22
CA ASP A 276 -9.05 -9.95 -2.17
C ASP A 276 -9.51 -10.27 -3.60
N ARG A 277 -10.27 -11.35 -3.84
CA ARG A 277 -10.80 -11.76 -5.17
C ARG A 277 -12.30 -11.44 -5.26
N PRO A 278 -12.85 -11.02 -6.41
CA PRO A 278 -14.21 -10.50 -6.44
C PRO A 278 -15.21 -11.65 -6.41
N PRO A 279 -16.42 -11.46 -5.87
CA PRO A 279 -17.50 -12.42 -5.99
C PRO A 279 -17.82 -12.62 -7.48
N GLY A 280 -17.68 -13.85 -7.99
CA GLY A 280 -17.99 -14.22 -9.38
C GLY A 280 -16.79 -14.50 -10.29
N ALA A 281 -15.53 -14.34 -9.84
CA ALA A 281 -14.38 -14.81 -10.61
C ALA A 281 -14.26 -16.34 -10.47
N GLY A 282 -14.80 -17.08 -11.45
CA GLY A 282 -14.74 -18.55 -11.49
C GLY A 282 -13.34 -19.13 -11.25
N PRO A 283 -13.24 -20.39 -10.81
CA PRO A 283 -11.96 -21.05 -10.61
C PRO A 283 -11.30 -21.35 -11.96
N GLY A 284 -10.23 -20.63 -12.29
CA GLY A 284 -9.40 -20.89 -13.47
C GLY A 284 -9.67 -19.95 -14.65
N GLY A 285 -8.60 -19.33 -15.16
CA GLY A 285 -8.64 -18.46 -16.34
C GLY A 285 -7.53 -17.42 -16.34
N ALA A 286 -6.28 -17.86 -16.39
CA ALA A 286 -5.19 -17.17 -17.09
C ALA A 286 -4.61 -18.18 -18.08
#